data_AF-A0A356EAH7-F1
#
_entry.id   AF-A0A356EAH7-F1
#
_cell.length_a   1.000
_cell.length_b   1.000
_cell.length_c   1.000
_cell.angle_alpha   90.00
_cell.angle_beta   90.00
_cell.angle_gamma   90.00
#
_symmetry.space_group_name_H-M   'P 1'
#
loop_
_entity.id
_entity.type
_entity.pdbx_description
1 polymer ?
#
loop_
_entity_poly.entity_id
_entity_poly.type
_entity_poly.pdbx_seq_one_letter_code
_entity_poly.pdbx_strand_id
1 'polypeptide(L)' 'TIAMVAGMLPAVFAGGSGAAFRAPMAVAVICGLIASTLLSLIFVPVVYSIMDDLHQWIAPKLAKLTSVTAADRERAEI' A
#
# COMPACT_ATOMS: atom_id res chain seq x y z
N THR A 1 -6.49 11.87 3.99
CA THR A 1 -7.21 11.42 5.20
C THR A 1 -7.74 12.57 6.05
N ILE A 2 -6.90 13.56 6.41
CA ILE A 2 -7.26 14.63 7.36
C ILE A 2 -8.53 15.40 6.97
N ALA A 3 -8.69 15.81 5.71
CA ALA A 3 -9.89 16.52 5.24
C ALA A 3 -11.19 15.69 5.32
N MET A 4 -11.09 14.36 5.12
CA MET A 4 -12.23 13.44 5.17
C MET A 4 -12.68 13.20 6.63
N VAL A 5 -11.72 13.06 7.55
CA VAL A 5 -11.97 12.96 9.00
C VAL A 5 -12.56 14.28 9.53
N ALA A 6 -12.05 15.43 9.09
CA ALA A 6 -12.55 16.74 9.48
C ALA A 6 -14.02 16.97 9.03
N GLY A 7 -14.40 16.50 7.84
CA GLY A 7 -15.79 16.58 7.36
C GLY A 7 -16.77 15.67 8.10
N MET A 8 -16.29 14.56 8.68
CA MET A 8 -17.10 13.63 9.47
C MET A 8 -17.17 13.98 10.96
N LEU A 9 -16.29 14.86 11.43
CA LEU A 9 -16.26 15.36 12.81
C LEU A 9 -17.63 15.89 13.31
N PRO A 10 -18.36 16.76 12.57
CA PRO A 10 -19.69 17.20 13.02
C PRO A 10 -20.72 16.06 13.05
N ALA A 11 -20.56 15.00 12.26
CA ALA A 11 -21.47 13.84 12.28
C ALA A 11 -21.30 12.96 13.55
N VAL A 12 -20.14 13.04 14.21
CA VAL A 12 -19.87 12.37 15.50
C VAL A 12 -20.44 13.17 16.68
N PHE A 13 -20.41 14.51 16.59
CA PHE A 13 -20.90 15.41 17.65
C PHE A 13 -22.37 15.86 17.48
N ALA A 14 -22.97 15.64 16.31
CA ALA A 14 -24.37 16.00 16.05
C ALA A 14 -25.34 15.07 16.82
N GLY A 15 -25.81 15.55 17.97
CA GLY A 15 -26.90 14.95 18.74
C GLY A 15 -28.26 15.23 18.11
N GLY A 16 -29.10 14.19 17.97
CA GLY A 16 -30.45 14.28 17.39
C GLY A 16 -31.11 12.91 17.28
N SER A 17 -32.39 12.86 16.91
CA SER A 17 -33.24 11.63 16.88
C SER A 17 -32.76 10.51 15.94
N GLY A 18 -31.73 10.73 15.12
CA GLY A 18 -31.05 9.72 14.28
C GLY A 18 -29.56 9.52 14.60
N ALA A 19 -29.04 10.16 15.66
CA ALA A 19 -27.63 10.14 16.01
C ALA A 19 -27.17 8.76 16.54
N ALA A 20 -28.07 8.00 17.18
CA ALA A 20 -27.77 6.67 17.71
C ALA A 20 -27.26 5.67 16.66
N PHE A 21 -27.67 5.84 15.39
CA PHE A 21 -27.22 4.98 14.28
C PHE A 21 -26.11 5.61 13.44
N ARG A 22 -26.09 6.94 13.31
CA ARG A 22 -25.10 7.66 12.47
C ARG A 22 -23.74 7.81 13.14
N ALA A 23 -23.73 8.02 14.46
CA ALA A 23 -22.50 8.13 15.24
C ALA A 23 -21.61 6.87 15.17
N PRO A 24 -22.09 5.64 15.42
CA PRO A 24 -21.25 4.44 15.35
C PRO A 24 -20.73 4.16 13.93
N MET A 25 -21.53 4.47 12.89
CA MET A 25 -21.10 4.32 11.50
C MET A 25 -19.96 5.29 11.14
N ALA A 26 -20.05 6.54 11.58
CA ALA A 26 -19.00 7.54 11.36
C ALA A 26 -17.70 7.17 12.11
N VAL A 27 -17.82 6.70 13.35
CA VAL A 27 -16.67 6.25 14.15
C VAL A 27 -15.96 5.06 13.48
N ALA A 28 -16.71 4.07 12.99
CA ALA A 28 -16.13 2.92 12.29
C ALA A 28 -15.30 3.34 11.06
N VAL A 29 -15.81 4.30 10.27
CA VAL A 29 -15.10 4.81 9.08
C VAL A 29 -13.83 5.57 9.49
N ILE A 30 -13.89 6.44 10.50
CA ILE A 30 -12.72 7.21 10.97
C ILE A 30 -11.63 6.25 11.46
N CYS A 31 -11.98 5.26 12.28
CA CYS A 31 -11.04 4.24 12.75
C CYS A 31 -10.45 3.44 11.58
N GLY A 32 -11.27 3.02 10.62
CA GLY A 32 -10.82 2.26 9.44
C GLY A 32 -9.86 3.06 8.57
N LEU A 33 -10.11 4.35 8.37
CA LEU A 33 -9.23 5.23 7.58
C LEU A 33 -7.89 5.48 8.28
N ILE A 34 -7.91 5.68 9.60
CA ILE A 34 -6.68 5.83 10.39
C ILE A 34 -5.88 4.52 10.35
N ALA A 35 -6.54 3.39 10.61
CA ALA A 35 -5.92 2.07 10.56
C ALA A 35 -5.35 1.76 9.17
N SER A 36 -6.06 2.07 8.08
CA SER A 36 -5.56 1.86 6.71
C SER A 36 -4.35 2.74 6.39
N THR A 37 -4.30 3.95 6.92
CA THR A 37 -3.16 4.87 6.72
C THR A 37 -1.93 4.33 7.46
N LEU A 38 -2.09 3.96 8.73
CA LEU A 38 -1.03 3.38 9.54
C LEU A 38 -0.56 2.03 8.98
N LEU A 39 -1.51 1.18 8.57
CA LEU A 39 -1.21 -0.10 7.95
C LEU A 39 -0.41 0.12 6.68
N SER A 40 -0.79 1.04 5.80
CA SER A 40 -0.02 1.32 4.57
C SER A 40 1.42 1.76 4.86
N LEU A 41 1.63 2.66 5.83
CA LEU A 41 2.97 3.11 6.23
C LEU A 41 3.89 1.96 6.67
N ILE A 42 3.34 0.93 7.31
CA ILE A 42 4.08 -0.25 7.78
C ILE A 42 4.11 -1.35 6.71
N PHE A 43 3.04 -1.50 5.93
CA PHE A 43 2.85 -2.57 4.95
C PHE A 43 3.74 -2.37 3.73
N VAL A 44 3.86 -1.13 3.24
CA VAL A 44 4.73 -0.79 2.10
C VAL A 44 6.18 -1.24 2.30
N PRO A 45 6.88 -0.92 3.42
CA PRO A 45 8.26 -1.37 3.61
C PRO A 45 8.38 -2.89 3.79
N VAL A 46 7.38 -3.54 4.41
CA VAL A 46 7.34 -5.01 4.53
C VAL A 46 7.24 -5.68 3.17
N VAL A 47 6.33 -5.22 2.31
CA VAL A 47 6.19 -5.74 0.94
C VAL A 47 7.45 -5.46 0.12
N TYR A 48 8.06 -4.29 0.29
CA TYR A 48 9.33 -3.98 -0.36
C TYR A 48 10.43 -4.96 0.05
N SER A 49 10.59 -5.23 1.35
CA SER A 49 11.56 -6.22 1.85
C SER A 49 11.33 -7.60 1.22
N ILE A 50 10.07 -8.07 1.19
CA ILE A 50 9.73 -9.38 0.59
C ILE A 50 10.08 -9.41 -0.89
N MET A 51 9.82 -8.32 -1.62
CA MET A 51 10.09 -8.26 -3.05
C MET A 51 11.58 -8.15 -3.35
N ASP A 52 12.34 -7.47 -2.50
CA ASP A 52 13.81 -7.39 -2.58
C ASP A 52 14.44 -8.77 -2.33
N ASP A 53 13.98 -9.48 -1.29
CA ASP A 53 14.39 -10.85 -1.00
C ASP A 53 14.08 -11.80 -2.17
N LEU A 54 12.89 -11.64 -2.77
CA LEU A 54 12.47 -12.42 -3.93
C LEU A 54 13.33 -12.11 -5.17
N HIS A 55 13.64 -10.84 -5.40
CA HIS A 55 14.49 -10.40 -6.49
C HIS A 55 15.92 -10.95 -6.31
N GLN A 56 16.49 -10.89 -5.10
CA GLN A 56 17.80 -11.46 -4.82
C GLN A 56 17.85 -12.99 -4.97
N TRP A 57 16.72 -13.69 -4.80
CA TRP A 57 16.65 -15.12 -5.04
C TRP A 57 16.48 -15.48 -6.53
N ILE A 58 15.70 -14.71 -7.27
CA ILE A 58 15.40 -14.95 -8.70
C ILE A 58 16.52 -14.42 -9.60
N ALA A 59 17.10 -13.25 -9.32
CA ALA A 59 18.17 -12.63 -10.09
C ALA A 59 19.38 -13.56 -10.35
N PRO A 60 19.95 -14.30 -9.37
CA PRO A 60 21.07 -15.20 -9.64
C PRO A 60 20.66 -16.44 -10.44
N LYS A 61 19.39 -16.87 -10.37
CA LYS A 61 18.88 -17.96 -11.21
C LYS A 61 18.60 -17.51 -12.63
N LEU A 62 18.09 -16.30 -12.82
CA LEU A 62 17.82 -15.71 -14.13
C LEU A 62 19.13 -15.28 -14.81
N ALA A 63 20.11 -14.74 -14.06
CA ALA A 63 21.44 -14.40 -14.57
C ALA A 63 22.20 -15.64 -15.09
N LYS A 64 21.90 -16.83 -14.56
CA LYS A 64 22.43 -18.10 -15.08
C LYS A 64 21.76 -18.58 -16.39
N LEU A 65 20.56 -18.09 -16.71
CA LEU A 65 19.79 -18.49 -17.90
C LEU A 65 19.81 -17.41 -18.99
N THR A 66 19.93 -16.14 -18.62
CA THR A 66 20.11 -15.00 -19.52
C THR A 66 21.60 -14.79 -19.79
N SER A 67 22.25 -15.80 -20.37
CA SER A 67 23.54 -15.65 -21.05
C SER A 67 23.42 -14.93 -22.40
N VAL A 68 22.37 -14.14 -22.62
CA VAL A 68 22.04 -13.38 -23.84
C VAL A 68 22.32 -11.88 -23.63
N THR A 69 23.37 -11.51 -22.89
CA THR A 69 23.73 -10.09 -22.70
C THR A 69 25.23 -9.92 -22.51
N ALA A 70 25.91 -9.93 -23.65
CA ALA A 70 27.16 -9.23 -23.97
C ALA A 70 27.50 -9.62 -25.42
N ALA A 71 27.55 -10.93 -25.68
CA ALA A 71 27.85 -11.51 -27.00
C ALA A 71 26.74 -11.33 -28.05
N ASP A 72 25.46 -11.32 -27.64
CA ASP A 72 24.34 -11.10 -28.58
C ASP A 72 24.12 -9.61 -28.93
N ARG A 73 24.60 -8.69 -28.08
CA ARG A 73 24.57 -7.24 -28.36
C ARG A 73 25.57 -6.86 -29.44
N GLU A 74 26.73 -7.53 -29.45
CA GLU A 74 27.79 -7.33 -30.45
C GLU A 74 27.41 -7.88 -31.83
N ARG A 75 26.61 -8.96 -31.91
CA ARG A 75 26.08 -9.48 -33.19
C ARG A 75 24.93 -8.67 -33.78
N ALA A 76 24.21 -7.90 -32.96
CA ALA A 76 23.16 -7.00 -33.44
C ALA A 76 23.71 -5.67 -33.97
N GLU A 77 24.98 -5.36 -33.68
CA GLU A 77 25.71 -4.17 -34.14
C GLU A 77 26.57 -4.43 -35.40
N ILE A 78 26.51 -5.64 -36.00
CA ILE A 78 27.21 -6.02 -37.25
C ILE A 78 26.23 -6.16 -38.42
#